data_AF-A0A222F8A1-F1
#
_entry.id   AF-A0A222F8A1-F1
#
_cell.length_a   1.000
_cell.length_b   1.000
_cell.length_c   1.000
_cell.angle_alpha   90.00
_cell.angle_beta   90.00
_cell.angle_gamma   90.00
#
_symmetry.space_group_name_H-M   'P 1'
#
loop_
_entity.id
_entity.type
_entity.pdbx_description
1 polymer ?
#
loop_
_entity_poly.entity_id
_entity_poly.type
_entity_poly.pdbx_seq_one_letter_code
_entity_poly.pdbx_strand_id
1 'polypeptide(L)'
;MSRSNEAQCGRLMRTACMNVIGFWQLLQEPDVHELDPVKRMQYRAYVVGCALHLADLVVQHEEAMADLYPQDWEPDLTGSARDFREMAYAFDGDYQDELDEQALTFSQNVLCVFVQ
;
A
#
# COMPACT_ATOMS: atom_id res chain seq x y z
N MET A 1 -4.47 20.45 11.79
CA MET A 1 -5.57 19.45 11.59
C MET A 1 -6.37 19.30 12.86
N SER A 2 -7.67 18.96 12.79
CA SER A 2 -8.43 18.58 14.00
C SER A 2 -8.13 17.13 14.38
N ARG A 3 -8.26 16.74 15.66
CA ARG A 3 -8.16 15.33 16.11
C ARG A 3 -9.06 14.37 15.31
N SER A 4 -10.14 14.88 14.72
CA SER A 4 -11.04 14.12 13.83
C SER A 4 -10.37 13.74 12.51
N ASN A 5 -9.52 14.60 11.95
CA ASN A 5 -8.88 14.39 10.65
C ASN A 5 -7.75 13.36 10.74
N GLU A 6 -6.97 13.36 11.82
CA GLU A 6 -5.95 12.33 12.08
C GLU A 6 -6.59 10.96 12.27
N ALA A 7 -7.65 10.87 13.09
CA ALA A 7 -8.37 9.62 13.28
C ALA A 7 -9.01 9.11 11.98
N GLN A 8 -9.46 10.01 11.10
CA GLN A 8 -9.96 9.65 9.77
C GLN A 8 -8.83 9.17 8.85
N CYS A 9 -7.70 9.86 8.82
CA CYS A 9 -6.52 9.48 8.04
C CYS A 9 -6.02 8.09 8.46
N GLY A 10 -5.85 7.84 9.76
CA GLY A 10 -5.44 6.53 10.27
C GLY A 10 -6.44 5.42 9.95
N ARG A 11 -7.75 5.71 9.89
CA ARG A 11 -8.74 4.73 9.39
C ARG A 11 -8.55 4.43 7.91
N LEU A 12 -8.37 5.45 7.07
CA LEU A 12 -8.16 5.28 5.63
C LEU A 12 -6.88 4.49 5.34
N MET A 13 -5.78 4.79 6.01
CA MET A 13 -4.51 4.05 5.91
C MET A 13 -4.70 2.58 6.25
N ARG A 14 -5.34 2.29 7.39
CA ARG A 14 -5.61 0.90 7.80
C ARG A 14 -6.51 0.16 6.81
N THR A 15 -7.56 0.81 6.30
CA THR A 15 -8.42 0.20 5.28
C THR A 15 -7.65 -0.10 4.01
N ALA A 16 -6.81 0.82 3.54
CA ALA A 16 -5.99 0.59 2.35
C ALA A 16 -5.01 -0.57 2.55
N CYS A 17 -4.33 -0.66 3.70
CA CYS A 17 -3.46 -1.79 4.04
C CYS A 17 -4.22 -3.13 4.05
N MET A 18 -5.40 -3.16 4.70
CA MET A 18 -6.22 -4.38 4.79
C MET A 18 -6.71 -4.85 3.41
N ASN A 19 -6.97 -3.93 2.48
CA ASN A 19 -7.33 -4.29 1.12
C ASN A 19 -6.17 -4.99 0.40
N VAL A 20 -4.94 -4.45 0.46
CA VAL A 20 -3.77 -5.09 -0.16
C VAL A 20 -3.54 -6.48 0.43
N ILE A 21 -3.51 -6.58 1.77
CA ILE A 21 -3.28 -7.85 2.47
C ILE A 21 -4.37 -8.87 2.13
N GLY A 22 -5.64 -8.45 2.14
CA GLY A 22 -6.78 -9.33 1.85
C GLY A 22 -6.77 -9.86 0.42
N PHE A 23 -6.51 -9.00 -0.57
CA PHE A 23 -6.41 -9.46 -1.96
C PHE A 23 -5.18 -10.32 -2.21
N TRP A 24 -4.05 -10.03 -1.56
CA TRP A 24 -2.87 -10.88 -1.62
C TRP A 24 -3.15 -12.27 -1.04
N GLN A 25 -3.82 -12.35 0.13
CA GLN A 25 -4.21 -13.63 0.74
C GLN A 25 -5.15 -14.42 -0.16
N LEU A 26 -6.14 -13.76 -0.77
CA LEU A 26 -7.02 -14.40 -1.75
C LEU A 26 -6.24 -15.01 -2.92
N LEU A 27 -5.19 -14.35 -3.41
CA LEU A 27 -4.34 -14.89 -4.48
C LEU A 27 -3.58 -16.18 -4.08
N GLN A 28 -3.36 -16.41 -2.79
CA GLN A 28 -2.72 -17.62 -2.27
C GLN A 28 -3.69 -18.78 -2.03
N GLU A 29 -5.00 -18.53 -2.12
CA GLU A 29 -6.00 -19.57 -1.89
C GLU A 29 -6.00 -20.60 -3.04
N PRO A 30 -6.00 -21.91 -2.74
CA PRO A 30 -6.00 -22.96 -3.76
C PRO A 30 -7.13 -22.81 -4.79
N ASP A 31 -8.33 -22.46 -4.34
CA ASP A 31 -9.51 -22.26 -5.19
C ASP A 31 -9.34 -21.07 -6.15
N VAL A 32 -8.51 -20.08 -5.79
CA VAL A 32 -8.19 -18.93 -6.65
C VAL A 32 -7.19 -19.30 -7.74
N HIS A 33 -6.37 -20.33 -7.53
CA HIS A 33 -5.53 -20.89 -8.59
C HIS A 33 -6.32 -21.63 -9.67
N GLU A 34 -7.55 -22.07 -9.36
CA GLU A 34 -8.48 -22.66 -10.32
C GLU A 34 -9.28 -21.62 -11.12
N LEU A 35 -9.19 -20.33 -10.76
CA LEU A 35 -9.84 -19.26 -11.51
C LEU A 35 -9.22 -19.09 -12.90
N ASP A 36 -10.06 -18.59 -13.81
CA ASP A 36 -9.62 -18.15 -15.13
C ASP A 36 -8.41 -17.20 -15.01
N PRO A 37 -7.35 -17.37 -15.85
CA PRO A 37 -6.16 -16.55 -15.81
C PRO A 37 -6.43 -15.04 -15.86
N VAL A 38 -7.48 -14.60 -16.57
CA VAL A 38 -7.88 -13.19 -16.64
C VAL A 38 -8.38 -12.69 -15.28
N LYS A 39 -9.18 -13.49 -14.56
CA LYS A 39 -9.63 -13.13 -13.21
C LYS A 39 -8.47 -13.08 -12.22
N ARG A 40 -7.51 -14.00 -12.34
CA ARG A 40 -6.30 -13.98 -11.50
C ARG A 40 -5.50 -12.70 -11.75
N MET A 41 -5.31 -12.33 -13.02
CA MET A 41 -4.65 -11.07 -13.40
C MET A 41 -5.38 -9.84 -12.85
N GLN A 42 -6.72 -9.83 -12.83
CA GLN A 42 -7.50 -8.76 -12.22
C GLN A 42 -7.22 -8.64 -10.72
N TYR A 43 -7.18 -9.74 -9.97
CA TYR A 43 -6.87 -9.70 -8.53
C TYR A 43 -5.45 -9.19 -8.25
N ARG A 44 -4.47 -9.56 -9.07
CA ARG A 44 -3.11 -9.00 -8.98
C ARG A 44 -3.10 -7.50 -9.23
N ALA A 45 -3.80 -7.05 -10.28
CA ALA A 45 -3.95 -5.63 -10.55
C ALA A 45 -4.64 -4.88 -9.38
N TYR A 46 -5.59 -5.53 -8.67
CA TYR A 46 -6.17 -4.96 -7.45
C TYR A 46 -5.15 -4.85 -6.31
N VAL A 47 -4.31 -5.87 -6.07
CA VAL A 47 -3.24 -5.82 -5.06
C VAL A 47 -2.31 -4.63 -5.33
N VAL A 48 -1.76 -4.56 -6.55
CA VAL A 48 -0.82 -3.50 -6.94
C VAL A 48 -1.49 -2.13 -6.94
N GLY A 49 -2.71 -2.03 -7.47
CA GLY A 49 -3.47 -0.77 -7.49
C GLY A 49 -3.80 -0.25 -6.09
N CYS A 50 -4.17 -1.13 -5.15
CA CYS A 50 -4.39 -0.76 -3.76
C CYS A 50 -3.10 -0.33 -3.07
N ALA A 51 -1.97 -0.99 -3.35
CA ALA A 51 -0.67 -0.62 -2.78
C ALA A 51 -0.16 0.72 -3.34
N LEU A 52 -0.38 1.00 -4.63
CA LEU A 52 -0.08 2.30 -5.23
C LEU A 52 -0.92 3.42 -4.60
N HIS A 53 -2.21 3.16 -4.38
CA HIS A 53 -3.08 4.10 -3.67
C HIS A 53 -2.61 4.33 -2.23
N LEU A 54 -2.17 3.29 -1.53
CA LEU A 54 -1.60 3.42 -0.19
C LEU A 54 -0.32 4.27 -0.20
N ALA A 55 0.56 4.09 -1.20
CA ALA A 55 1.77 4.90 -1.35
C ALA A 55 1.44 6.39 -1.55
N ASP A 56 0.43 6.71 -2.35
CA ASP A 56 -0.02 8.11 -2.51
C ASP A 56 -0.56 8.68 -1.19
N LEU A 57 -1.33 7.91 -0.43
CA LEU A 57 -1.83 8.34 0.88
C LEU A 57 -0.68 8.60 1.86
N VAL A 58 0.35 7.75 1.88
CA VAL A 58 1.55 7.91 2.72
C VAL A 58 2.24 9.22 2.40
N VAL A 59 2.56 9.46 1.13
CA VAL A 59 3.23 10.71 0.71
C VAL A 59 2.40 11.94 1.10
N GLN A 60 1.10 11.93 0.80
CA GLN A 60 0.21 13.05 1.19
C GLN A 60 0.17 13.28 2.70
N HIS A 61 0.18 12.20 3.49
CA HIS A 61 0.18 12.30 4.93
C HIS A 61 1.50 12.89 5.45
N GLU A 62 2.64 12.38 4.99
CA GLU A 62 3.94 12.86 5.46
C GLU A 62 4.23 14.30 5.00
N GLU A 63 3.78 14.71 3.80
CA GLU A 63 3.83 16.10 3.35
C GLU A 63 2.98 17.01 4.25
N ALA A 64 1.76 16.60 4.57
CA ALA A 64 0.89 17.36 5.48
C ALA A 64 1.46 17.45 6.90
N MET A 65 2.17 16.43 7.36
CA MET A 65 2.84 16.44 8.67
C MET A 65 4.09 17.31 8.66
N ALA A 66 4.88 17.29 7.59
CA ALA A 66 6.04 18.16 7.41
C ALA A 66 5.64 19.65 7.43
N ASP A 67 4.53 19.99 6.77
CA ASP A 67 3.99 21.37 6.76
C ASP A 67 3.52 21.82 8.15
N LEU A 68 2.99 20.91 8.96
CA LEU A 68 2.47 21.21 10.30
C LEU A 68 3.56 21.20 11.38
N TYR A 69 4.59 20.36 11.23
CA TYR A 69 5.64 20.13 12.22
C TYR A 69 7.06 20.21 11.61
N PRO A 70 7.44 21.32 10.97
CA PRO A 70 8.63 21.39 10.11
C PRO A 70 9.97 21.22 10.83
N GLN A 71 10.02 21.32 12.17
CA GLN A 71 11.27 21.19 12.95
C GLN A 71 11.45 19.81 13.58
N ASP A 72 10.38 19.03 13.72
CA ASP A 72 10.36 17.76 14.45
C ASP A 72 9.93 16.57 13.56
N TRP A 73 9.56 16.84 12.30
CA TRP A 73 9.10 15.81 11.38
C TRP A 73 10.24 15.20 10.58
N GLU A 74 10.43 13.89 10.74
CA GLU A 74 11.31 13.08 9.92
C GLU A 74 10.46 12.04 9.16
N PRO A 75 10.40 12.10 7.82
CA PRO A 75 9.61 11.17 7.03
C PRO A 75 10.21 9.76 7.09
N ASP A 76 9.40 8.79 7.53
CA ASP A 76 9.83 7.40 7.74
C ASP A 76 9.39 6.49 6.57
N LEU A 77 8.23 6.78 5.98
CA LEU A 77 7.60 5.92 4.98
C LEU A 77 7.62 6.49 3.56
N THR A 78 7.91 7.78 3.36
CA THR A 78 7.98 8.40 2.01
C THR A 78 8.98 7.70 1.10
N GLY A 79 10.15 7.30 1.62
CA GLY A 79 11.14 6.55 0.85
C GLY A 79 10.57 5.23 0.32
N SER A 80 10.05 4.40 1.24
CA SER A 80 9.41 3.12 0.91
C SER A 80 8.23 3.28 -0.08
N ALA A 81 7.42 4.32 0.06
CA ALA A 81 6.31 4.61 -0.85
C ALA A 81 6.79 4.98 -2.26
N ARG A 82 7.90 5.72 -2.38
CA ARG A 82 8.51 6.07 -3.68
C ARG A 82 9.15 4.85 -4.32
N ASP A 83 9.92 4.07 -3.56
CA ASP A 83 10.57 2.86 -4.04
C ASP A 83 9.55 1.85 -4.59
N PHE A 84 8.44 1.63 -3.88
CA PHE A 84 7.36 0.77 -4.37
C PHE A 84 6.74 1.29 -5.66
N ARG A 85 6.50 2.61 -5.78
CA ARG A 85 5.96 3.20 -7.01
C ARG A 85 6.92 3.02 -8.19
N GLU A 86 8.20 3.30 -8.00
CA GLU A 86 9.22 3.12 -9.03
C GLU A 86 9.29 1.66 -9.49
N MET A 87 9.27 0.72 -8.56
CA MET A 87 9.23 -0.71 -8.84
C MET A 87 7.98 -1.11 -9.63
N ALA A 88 6.80 -0.65 -9.23
CA ALA A 88 5.55 -0.95 -9.92
C ALA A 88 5.54 -0.46 -11.37
N TYR A 89 6.16 0.70 -11.65
CA TYR A 89 6.33 1.18 -13.02
C TYR A 89 7.39 0.40 -13.81
N ALA A 90 8.48 0.00 -13.14
CA ALA A 90 9.56 -0.76 -13.78
C ALA A 90 9.13 -2.19 -14.13
N PHE A 91 8.25 -2.78 -13.34
CA PHE A 91 7.78 -4.17 -13.45
C PHE A 91 6.40 -4.28 -14.14
N ASP A 92 5.96 -3.24 -14.85
CA ASP A 92 4.68 -3.30 -15.57
C ASP A 92 4.72 -4.38 -16.66
N GLY A 93 4.08 -5.51 -16.37
CA GLY A 93 3.99 -6.68 -17.26
C GLY A 93 5.01 -7.80 -16.99
N ASP A 94 6.10 -7.53 -16.27
CA ASP A 94 7.18 -8.47 -15.97
C ASP A 94 7.34 -8.66 -14.44
N TYR A 95 7.71 -9.85 -13.96
CA TYR A 95 7.96 -10.13 -12.53
C TYR A 95 6.78 -9.85 -11.56
N GLN A 96 5.55 -10.11 -12.02
CA GLN A 96 4.35 -9.83 -11.21
C GLN A 96 4.35 -10.50 -9.82
N ASP A 97 4.95 -11.68 -9.66
CA ASP A 97 4.97 -12.41 -8.37
C ASP A 97 5.80 -11.62 -7.33
N GLU A 98 6.93 -11.07 -7.76
CA GLU A 98 7.79 -10.22 -6.93
C GLU A 98 7.09 -8.90 -6.58
N LEU A 99 6.38 -8.30 -7.55
CA LEU A 99 5.61 -7.08 -7.31
C LEU A 99 4.48 -7.28 -6.29
N ASP A 100 3.79 -8.43 -6.34
CA ASP A 100 2.74 -8.77 -5.37
C ASP A 100 3.31 -8.95 -3.96
N GLU A 101 4.48 -9.59 -3.82
CA GLU A 101 5.18 -9.72 -2.53
C GLU A 101 5.62 -8.36 -1.98
N GLN A 102 6.17 -7.49 -2.83
CA GLN A 102 6.61 -6.16 -2.42
C GLN A 102 5.43 -5.26 -2.02
N ALA A 103 4.30 -5.37 -2.72
CA ALA A 103 3.05 -4.71 -2.35
C ALA A 103 2.58 -5.13 -0.94
N LEU A 104 2.67 -6.43 -0.62
CA LEU A 104 2.37 -6.95 0.70
C LEU A 104 3.32 -6.39 1.76
N THR A 105 4.64 -6.51 1.54
CA THR A 105 5.66 -6.04 2.51
C THR A 105 5.52 -4.55 2.79
N PHE A 106 5.37 -3.74 1.75
CA PHE A 106 5.11 -2.30 1.89
C PHE A 106 3.88 -2.04 2.76
N SER A 107 2.75 -2.71 2.45
CA SER A 107 1.50 -2.51 3.19
C SER A 107 1.58 -2.96 4.66
N GLN A 108 2.33 -4.01 4.96
CA GLN A 108 2.57 -4.46 6.33
C GLN A 108 3.40 -3.43 7.12
N ASN A 109 4.44 -2.87 6.51
CA ASN A 109 5.26 -1.84 7.13
C ASN A 109 4.43 -0.60 7.48
N VAL A 110 3.61 -0.13 6.53
CA VAL A 110 2.69 0.99 6.78
C VAL A 110 1.70 0.64 7.90
N LEU A 111 1.10 -0.55 7.86
CA LEU A 111 0.15 -0.96 8.90
C LEU A 111 0.78 -0.97 10.30
N CYS A 112 2.02 -1.43 10.43
CA CYS A 112 2.75 -1.44 11.70
C CYS A 112 2.90 -0.03 12.31
N VAL A 113 3.07 1.01 11.48
CA VAL A 113 3.19 2.39 11.94
C VAL A 113 1.83 2.97 12.39
N PHE A 114 0.74 2.63 11.70
CA PHE A 114 -0.60 3.20 11.96
C PHE A 114 -1.50 2.38 12.94
N VAL A 115 -0.99 1.28 13.51
CA VAL A 115 -1.70 0.44 14.50
C VAL A 115 -1.17 0.63 15.93
N GLN A 116 -0.02 1.27 16.12
CA GLN A 116 0.47 1.70 17.44
C GLN A 116 -0.38 2.83 18.03
#